data_AF-A0A967VXZ9-F1
#
_entry.id   AF-A0A967VXZ9-F1
#
_cell.length_a   1.000
_cell.length_b   1.000
_cell.length_c   1.000
_cell.angle_alpha   90.00
_cell.angle_beta   90.00
_cell.angle_gamma   90.00
#
_symmetry.space_group_name_H-M   'P 1'
#
loop_
_entity.id
_entity.type
_entity.pdbx_description
1 polymer ?
#
loop_
_entity_poly.entity_id
_entity_poly.type
_entity_poly.pdbx_seq_one_letter_code
_entity_poly.pdbx_strand_id
1 'polypeptide(L)' 'FAPVGTQATVKTLTNQNLYDLDASLILSNTYHLYLRPGDEIIRGFGGLHEFMNWRGPILTDSGGF' A
#
# COMPACT_ATOMS: atom_id res chain seq x y z
N PHE A 1 3.34 4.17 14.80
CA PHE A 1 4.37 3.22 14.35
C PHE A 1 3.95 2.76 12.96
N ALA A 2 4.68 3.14 11.91
CA ALA A 2 4.32 2.82 10.53
C ALA A 2 5.33 1.78 10.01
N PRO A 3 4.93 0.54 9.72
CA PRO A 3 5.85 -0.45 9.18
C PRO A 3 6.27 -0.02 7.77
N VAL A 4 7.54 0.34 7.60
CA VAL A 4 8.12 0.69 6.29
C VAL A 4 8.66 -0.59 5.65
N GLY A 5 7.96 -1.08 4.62
CA GLY A 5 8.41 -2.20 3.80
C GLY A 5 9.42 -1.75 2.74
N THR A 6 10.70 -2.01 2.96
CA THR A 6 11.72 -1.89 1.91
C THR A 6 11.56 -3.05 0.91
N GLN A 7 11.38 -2.66 -0.36
CA GLN A 7 11.04 -3.46 -1.56
C GLN A 7 9.56 -3.74 -1.80
N ALA A 8 8.84 -2.74 -2.33
CA ALA A 8 7.66 -2.90 -3.21
C ALA A 8 6.50 -3.79 -2.73
N THR A 9 6.52 -4.18 -1.47
CA THR A 9 5.57 -5.06 -0.83
C THR A 9 5.55 -4.58 0.59
N VAL A 10 4.36 -4.35 1.16
CA VAL A 10 4.20 -4.47 2.61
C VAL A 10 4.70 -5.87 2.92
N LYS A 11 5.96 -6.00 3.37
CA LYS A 11 6.58 -7.30 3.58
C LYS A 11 5.71 -8.03 4.60
N THR A 12 5.00 -9.04 4.11
CA THR A 12 4.51 -10.20 4.89
C THR A 12 3.53 -9.90 6.02
N LEU A 13 2.80 -8.80 6.00
CA LEU A 13 1.65 -8.62 6.89
C LEU A 13 0.38 -8.71 6.05
N THR A 14 -0.43 -9.72 6.32
CA THR A 14 -1.79 -9.76 5.78
C THR A 14 -2.57 -8.57 6.34
N ASN A 15 -3.64 -8.14 5.65
CA ASN A 15 -4.51 -7.08 6.18
C ASN A 15 -5.00 -7.43 7.60
N GLN A 16 -5.22 -8.71 7.88
CA GLN A 16 -5.55 -9.20 9.21
C GLN A 16 -4.46 -8.84 10.23
N ASN A 17 -3.18 -9.07 9.92
CA ASN A 17 -2.10 -8.68 10.83
C ASN A 17 -2.01 -7.17 11.03
N LEU A 18 -2.36 -6.36 10.03
CA LEU A 18 -2.38 -4.91 10.18
C LEU A 18 -3.52 -4.45 11.11
N TYR A 19 -4.69 -5.08 11.03
CA TYR A 19 -5.78 -4.86 11.99
C TYR A 19 -5.42 -5.34 13.39
N ASP A 20 -4.80 -6.53 13.50
CA ASP A 20 -4.39 -7.09 14.80
C ASP A 20 -3.28 -6.27 15.48
N LEU A 21 -2.44 -5.59 14.69
CA LEU A 21 -1.40 -4.67 15.15
C LEU A 21 -1.91 -3.24 15.42
N ASP A 22 -3.22 -3.02 15.27
CA ASP A 22 -3.88 -1.71 15.41
C ASP A 22 -3.21 -0.63 14.54
N ALA A 23 -2.85 -1.01 13.31
CA ALA A 23 -2.18 -0.12 12.37
C ALA A 23 -3.15 0.98 11.93
N SER A 24 -2.87 2.22 12.31
CA SER A 24 -3.72 3.37 11.97
C SER A 24 -3.44 3.96 10.58
N LEU A 25 -2.35 3.55 9.93
CA LEU A 25 -1.88 4.10 8.66
C LEU A 25 -1.00 3.09 7.92
N ILE A 26 -1.20 2.96 6.60
CA ILE A 26 -0.29 2.26 5.70
C ILE A 26 0.49 3.29 4.87
N LEU A 27 1.79 3.08 4.72
CA LEU A 27 2.61 3.81 3.74
C LEU A 27 2.75 2.95 2.48
N SER A 28 2.38 3.50 1.33
CA SER A 28 2.45 2.82 0.04
C SER A 28 3.35 3.57 -0.92
N ASN A 29 4.35 2.88 -1.48
CA ASN A 29 5.35 3.53 -2.33
C ASN A 29 4.87 3.62 -3.79
N THR A 30 4.74 4.84 -4.32
CA THR A 30 4.18 5.06 -5.67
C THR A 30 5.13 4.68 -6.79
N TYR A 31 6.45 4.75 -6.58
CA TYR A 31 7.43 4.30 -7.57
C TYR A 31 7.22 2.83 -7.93
N HIS A 32 7.07 1.98 -6.91
CA HIS A 32 6.85 0.56 -7.12
C HIS A 32 5.47 0.28 -7.73
N LEU A 33 4.41 0.91 -7.23
CA LEU A 33 3.07 0.76 -7.78
C LEU A 33 3.00 1.13 -9.26
N TYR A 34 3.69 2.20 -9.65
CA TYR A 34 3.78 2.64 -11.05
C TYR A 34 4.56 1.65 -11.93
N LEU A 35 5.67 1.10 -11.45
CA LEU A 35 6.45 0.13 -12.21
C LEU A 35 5.73 -1.21 -12.38
N ARG A 36 5.14 -1.73 -11.30
CA ARG A 36 4.36 -2.97 -11.26
C ARG A 36 3.40 -2.91 -10.07
N PRO A 37 2.08 -3.03 -10.24
CA PRO A 37 1.36 -3.46 -11.45
C PRO A 37 1.12 -2.38 -12.50
N GLY A 38 1.33 -1.10 -12.17
CA GLY A 38 0.94 0.04 -13.00
C GLY A 38 -0.34 0.72 -12.51
N ASP A 39 -0.44 2.03 -12.72
CA ASP A 39 -1.56 2.86 -12.25
C ASP A 39 -2.88 2.53 -12.96
N GLU A 40 -2.84 2.13 -14.23
CA GLU A 40 -4.05 1.75 -14.98
C GLU A 40 -4.72 0.50 -14.40
N ILE A 41 -3.93 -0.49 -13.98
CA ILE A 41 -4.44 -1.70 -13.32
C ILE A 41 -5.08 -1.31 -11.99
N ILE A 42 -4.37 -0.52 -11.17
CA ILE A 42 -4.90 -0.06 -9.88
C ILE A 42 -6.20 0.71 -10.05
N ARG A 43 -6.29 1.59 -11.06
CA ARG A 43 -7.52 2.32 -11.41
C ARG A 43 -8.64 1.36 -11.83
N GLY A 44 -8.33 0.34 -12.62
CA GLY A 44 -9.28 -0.70 -13.06
C GLY A 44 -9.87 -1.51 -11.90
N PHE A 45 -9.13 -1.67 -10.80
CA PHE A 45 -9.59 -2.33 -9.58
C PHE A 45 -10.42 -1.43 -8.65
N GLY A 46 -10.70 -0.18 -9.02
CA GLY A 46 -11.42 0.77 -8.15
C GLY A 46 -10.52 1.64 -7.28
N GLY A 47 -9.21 1.66 -7.56
CA GLY A 47 -8.22 2.47 -6.87
C GLY A 47 -7.43 1.68 -5.82
N LEU A 48 -6.52 2.40 -5.16
CA LEU A 48 -5.49 1.77 -4.31
C LEU A 48 -6.04 1.08 -3.05
N HIS A 49 -7.13 1.60 -2.48
CA HIS A 49 -7.79 0.99 -1.32
C HIS A 49 -8.36 -0.40 -1.65
N GLU A 50 -9.11 -0.49 -2.75
CA GLU A 50 -9.69 -1.76 -3.23
C GLU A 50 -8.59 -2.73 -3.66
N PHE A 51 -7.58 -2.24 -4.38
CA PHE A 51 -6.45 -3.04 -4.82
C PHE A 51 -5.68 -3.68 -3.64
N MET A 52 -5.50 -2.95 -2.54
CA MET A 52 -4.83 -3.46 -1.34
C MET A 52 -5.80 -4.10 -0.32
N ASN A 53 -7.12 -4.07 -0.59
CA ASN A 53 -8.17 -4.46 0.35
C ASN A 53 -8.00 -3.80 1.75
N TRP A 54 -7.65 -2.51 1.76
CA TRP A 54 -7.41 -1.72 2.96
C TRP A 54 -8.42 -0.57 3.05
N ARG A 55 -9.08 -0.45 4.20
CA ARG A 55 -10.12 0.59 4.43
C ARG A 55 -9.64 1.78 5.26
N GLY A 56 -8.43 1.69 5.84
CA GLY A 56 -7.86 2.76 6.63
C GLY A 56 -7.14 3.81 5.78
N PRO A 57 -6.59 4.85 6.41
CA PRO A 57 -5.76 5.83 5.73
C PRO A 57 -4.55 5.21 5.02
N ILE A 58 -4.22 5.77 3.86
CA ILE A 58 -3.01 5.44 3.08
C ILE A 58 -2.21 6.73 2.90
N LEU A 59 -0.93 6.70 3.25
CA LEU A 59 0.03 7.73 2.88
C LEU A 59 0.83 7.23 1.67
N THR A 60 0.74 7.96 0.57
CA THR A 60 1.56 7.70 -0.62
C THR A 60 2.71 8.69 -0.68
N ASP A 61 3.92 8.23 -0.98
CA ASP A 61 5.01 9.12 -1.37
C ASP A 61 4.88 9.50 -2.86
N SER A 62 5.76 10.37 -3.36
CA SER A 62 5.77 10.80 -4.76
C SER A 62 6.58 9.89 -5.69
N GLY A 63 7.30 8.88 -5.16
CA GLY A 63 8.09 7.93 -5.95
C GLY A 63 9.41 8.49 -6.49
N GLY A 64 9.81 9.69 -6.07
CA GLY A 64 11.06 10.34 -6.46
C GLY A 64 12.23 10.11 -5.49
N PHE A 65 12.05 9.30 -4.44
CA PHE A 65 13.05 9.04 -3.41
C PHE A 65 13.33 7.54 -3.26
#